data_AF-A0A941SPD0-F1
#
_entry.id   AF-A0A941SPD0-F1
#
_cell.length_a   1.000
_cell.length_b   1.000
_cell.length_c   1.000
_cell.angle_alpha   90.00
_cell.angle_beta   90.00
_cell.angle_gamma   90.00
#
_symmetry.space_group_name_H-M   'P 1'
#
loop_
_entity.id
_entity.type
_entity.pdbx_description
1 polymer ?
#
loop_
_entity_poly.entity_id
_entity_poly.type
_entity_poly.pdbx_seq_one_letter_code
_entity_poly.pdbx_strand_id
1 'polypeptide(L)'
;MVYHSILFKNADYLSQQEALLTTAPEFFADLNLDPVIETITHGREEYDLKPFFYTVLTDKNTILYRHEIMQDIEKPALLHAIHAFVFNIRLMRQSLTQSNRMYYPYQKERLFLEAVEIYCRCLTALSDHFSEIDLQSQGLLTFYDYLQQYLGSESFTGLSAKTKQLIENLSAIKYAVLIRGDCVSVCYPGPETDYSAEVEQTFQKFRQAAVKDYRIIYPENLDMNHIEAQILEKVAKLYPEIFGEVS
;
A
#
# COMPACT_ATOMS: atom_id res chain seq x y z
N MET A 1 13.81 -10.47 19.93
CA MET A 1 13.93 -9.27 20.80
C MET A 1 12.72 -8.40 20.52
N VAL A 2 12.17 -7.70 21.52
CA VAL A 2 11.09 -6.74 21.28
C VAL A 2 11.71 -5.49 20.65
N TYR A 3 11.33 -5.18 19.42
CA TYR A 3 11.69 -3.91 18.79
C TYR A 3 10.82 -2.79 19.36
N HIS A 4 11.45 -1.71 19.77
CA HIS A 4 10.77 -0.60 20.44
C HIS A 4 10.63 0.63 19.54
N SER A 5 11.74 1.13 19.00
CA SER A 5 11.72 2.34 18.18
C SER A 5 12.97 2.43 17.30
N ILE A 6 12.82 3.08 16.14
CA ILE A 6 13.95 3.48 15.29
C ILE A 6 14.65 4.71 15.86
N LEU A 7 13.99 5.51 16.69
CA LEU A 7 14.53 6.76 17.22
C LEU A 7 15.12 6.62 18.63
N PHE A 8 14.81 5.51 19.32
CA PHE A 8 15.20 5.27 20.70
C PHE A 8 15.54 3.79 20.91
N LYS A 9 16.73 3.53 21.43
CA LYS A 9 17.25 2.17 21.65
C LYS A 9 16.52 1.40 22.76
N ASN A 10 16.11 2.09 23.83
CA ASN A 10 15.49 1.48 25.01
C ASN A 10 14.08 2.01 25.23
N ALA A 11 13.16 1.15 25.67
CA ALA A 11 11.79 1.53 26.04
C ALA A 11 11.73 2.53 27.21
N ASP A 12 12.75 2.52 28.07
CA ASP A 12 12.86 3.45 29.19
C ASP A 12 12.94 4.91 28.73
N TYR A 13 13.45 5.19 27.53
CA TYR A 13 13.50 6.56 27.00
C TYR A 13 12.12 7.14 26.73
N LEU A 14 11.16 6.31 26.33
CA LEU A 14 9.76 6.72 26.15
C LEU A 14 9.03 6.85 27.49
N SER A 15 9.60 6.30 28.57
CA SER A 15 8.95 6.11 29.87
C SER A 15 9.54 6.99 30.99
N GLN A 16 10.81 7.40 30.89
CA GLN A 16 11.59 7.99 31.99
C GLN A 16 12.06 9.44 31.74
N GLN A 17 12.11 9.94 30.51
CA GLN A 17 12.53 11.33 30.23
C GLN A 17 11.65 12.00 29.18
N GLU A 18 10.86 12.95 29.67
CA GLU A 18 10.14 14.02 28.96
C GLU A 18 9.10 13.56 27.92
N ALA A 19 7.82 13.79 28.23
CA ALA A 19 6.80 13.91 27.20
C ALA A 19 7.35 14.84 26.12
N LEU A 20 7.39 14.37 24.87
CA LEU A 20 7.89 15.15 23.75
C LEU A 20 7.37 16.58 23.83
N LEU A 21 8.25 17.56 23.65
CA LEU A 21 7.88 18.95 23.81
C LEU A 21 6.84 19.28 22.74
N THR A 22 5.64 19.64 23.17
CA THR A 22 4.56 20.02 22.25
C THR A 22 4.70 21.46 21.75
N THR A 23 5.59 22.23 22.38
CA THR A 23 5.87 23.63 22.05
C THR A 23 7.36 23.80 21.73
N ALA A 24 7.66 24.71 20.80
CA ALA A 24 9.03 24.99 20.40
C ALA A 24 9.81 25.64 21.56
N PRO A 25 11.09 25.29 21.77
CA PRO A 25 11.95 25.99 22.71
C PRO A 25 12.09 27.48 22.37
N GLU A 26 12.19 28.35 23.38
CA GLU A 26 12.23 29.81 23.18
C GLU A 26 13.33 30.26 22.21
N PHE A 27 14.50 29.60 22.23
CA PHE A 27 15.63 29.92 21.38
C PHE A 27 15.44 29.52 19.89
N PHE A 28 14.37 28.78 19.53
CA PHE A 28 14.12 28.42 18.12
C PHE A 28 13.76 29.65 17.28
N ALA A 29 13.02 30.59 17.87
CA ALA A 29 12.69 31.86 17.24
C ALA A 29 13.97 32.68 16.99
N ASP A 30 14.87 32.72 17.97
CA ASP A 30 16.15 33.43 17.87
C ASP A 30 17.08 32.83 16.78
N LEU A 31 17.06 31.50 16.65
CA LEU A 31 17.84 30.77 15.63
C LEU A 31 17.12 30.64 14.28
N ASN A 32 15.92 31.19 14.15
CA ASN A 32 15.07 31.07 12.97
C ASN A 32 14.88 29.60 12.51
N LEU A 33 14.65 28.69 13.47
CA LEU A 33 14.45 27.26 13.21
C LEU A 33 13.00 26.91 12.90
N ASP A 34 12.03 27.76 13.25
CA ASP A 34 10.61 27.51 12.97
C ASP A 34 10.33 27.27 11.48
N PRO A 35 10.83 28.10 10.53
CA PRO A 35 10.60 27.87 9.11
C PRO A 35 11.25 26.56 8.61
N VAL A 36 12.38 26.16 9.22
CA VAL A 36 13.07 24.91 8.87
C VAL A 36 12.21 23.71 9.25
N ILE A 37 11.66 23.72 10.47
CA ILE A 37 10.80 22.63 10.95
C ILE A 37 9.50 22.59 10.17
N GLU A 38 8.90 23.73 9.86
CA GLU A 38 7.74 23.81 8.98
C GLU A 38 8.03 23.20 7.61
N THR A 39 9.16 23.56 7.00
CA THR A 39 9.56 23.03 5.69
C THR A 39 9.78 21.52 5.72
N ILE A 40 10.45 20.98 6.74
CA ILE A 40 10.73 19.54 6.86
C ILE A 40 9.46 18.73 7.15
N THR A 41 8.51 19.30 7.89
CA THR A 41 7.27 18.62 8.28
C THR A 41 6.11 18.82 7.30
N HIS A 42 6.24 19.74 6.34
CA HIS A 42 5.23 20.01 5.32
C HIS A 42 4.87 18.74 4.52
N GLY A 43 3.56 18.49 4.34
CA GLY A 43 3.03 17.30 3.67
C GLY A 43 3.14 16.01 4.50
N ARG A 44 3.44 16.15 5.80
CA ARG A 44 3.56 15.06 6.79
C ARG A 44 2.85 15.42 8.11
N GLU A 45 1.86 16.32 8.04
CA GLU A 45 1.14 16.84 9.20
C GLU A 45 0.40 15.72 9.96
N GLU A 46 -0.04 14.68 9.26
CA GLU A 46 -0.71 13.51 9.83
C GLU A 46 0.13 12.72 10.84
N TYR A 47 1.45 12.92 10.87
CA TYR A 47 2.37 12.20 11.75
C TYR A 47 2.78 12.99 13.00
N ASP A 48 2.34 14.24 13.13
CA ASP A 48 2.70 15.13 14.25
C ASP A 48 4.20 15.08 14.59
N LEU A 49 5.05 15.42 13.61
CA LEU A 49 6.50 15.25 13.73
C LEU A 49 7.20 16.36 14.54
N LYS A 50 6.55 17.51 14.72
CA LYS A 50 7.13 18.70 15.38
C LYS A 50 7.69 18.40 16.78
N PRO A 51 7.01 17.61 17.65
CA PRO A 51 7.53 17.31 18.97
C PRO A 51 8.89 16.60 18.98
N PHE A 52 9.21 15.81 17.96
CA PHE A 52 10.54 15.17 17.84
C PHE A 52 11.66 16.16 17.51
N PHE A 53 11.35 17.28 16.86
CA PHE A 53 12.31 18.35 16.55
C PHE A 53 12.44 19.35 17.71
N TYR A 54 11.39 19.53 18.51
CA TYR A 54 11.41 20.42 19.67
C TYR A 54 12.19 19.81 20.85
N THR A 55 12.14 18.48 21.01
CA THR A 55 12.86 17.79 22.08
C THR A 55 14.35 17.62 21.75
N VAL A 56 15.19 18.43 22.40
CA VAL A 56 16.65 18.32 22.32
C VAL A 56 17.14 17.16 23.20
N LEU A 57 17.84 16.21 22.59
CA LEU A 57 18.43 15.08 23.31
C LEU A 57 19.67 15.52 24.11
N THR A 58 19.79 15.04 25.35
CA THR A 58 20.95 15.31 26.22
C THR A 58 21.87 14.11 26.42
N ASP A 59 21.36 12.90 26.18
CA ASP A 59 22.16 11.68 26.26
C ASP A 59 22.94 11.40 24.98
N LYS A 60 24.26 11.34 25.15
CA LYS A 60 25.20 11.06 24.08
C LYS A 60 24.92 9.74 23.37
N ASN A 61 24.53 8.68 24.09
CA ASN A 61 24.33 7.37 23.48
C ASN A 61 23.11 7.38 22.54
N THR A 62 22.02 8.04 22.93
CA THR A 62 20.83 8.21 22.10
C THR A 62 21.10 9.08 20.88
N ILE A 63 21.90 10.14 21.02
CA ILE A 63 22.34 10.98 19.90
C ILE A 63 23.16 10.15 18.90
N LEU A 64 24.17 9.41 19.37
CA LEU A 64 25.00 8.57 18.51
C LEU A 64 24.17 7.49 17.79
N TYR A 65 23.24 6.84 18.51
CA TYR A 65 22.32 5.87 17.92
C TYR A 65 21.50 6.46 16.75
N ARG A 66 20.98 7.68 16.89
CA ARG A 66 20.28 8.36 15.78
C ARG A 66 21.23 8.74 14.65
N HIS A 67 22.45 9.17 14.96
CA HIS A 67 23.45 9.53 13.94
C HIS A 67 23.87 8.32 13.10
N GLU A 68 24.07 7.15 13.70
CA GLU A 68 24.35 5.91 12.97
C GLU A 68 23.26 5.60 11.94
N ILE A 69 21.99 5.75 12.33
CA ILE A 69 20.84 5.53 11.43
C ILE A 69 20.84 6.56 10.30
N MET A 70 21.09 7.84 10.61
CA MET A 70 21.17 8.88 9.58
C MET A 70 22.31 8.62 8.59
N GLN A 71 23.47 8.14 9.06
CA GLN A 71 24.59 7.75 8.19
C GLN A 71 24.23 6.59 7.25
N ASP A 72 23.47 5.61 7.72
CA ASP A 72 22.96 4.56 6.83
C ASP A 72 21.98 5.13 5.80
N ILE A 73 21.07 6.02 6.21
CA ILE A 73 20.06 6.64 5.33
C ILE A 73 20.72 7.52 4.24
N GLU A 74 21.94 8.01 4.43
CA GLU A 74 22.70 8.69 3.37
C GLU A 74 23.00 7.79 2.17
N LYS A 75 22.93 6.46 2.31
CA LYS A 75 23.07 5.51 1.19
C LYS A 75 21.88 5.67 0.23
N PRO A 76 22.09 6.03 -1.05
CA PRO A 76 20.98 6.31 -1.98
C PRO A 76 20.01 5.14 -2.18
N ALA A 77 20.53 3.90 -2.19
CA ALA A 77 19.71 2.69 -2.31
C ALA A 77 18.75 2.53 -1.12
N LEU A 78 19.24 2.78 0.10
CA LEU A 78 18.42 2.69 1.31
C LEU A 78 17.36 3.80 1.33
N LEU A 79 17.76 5.04 1.02
CA LEU A 79 16.83 6.16 0.97
C LEU A 79 15.70 5.92 -0.04
N HIS A 80 16.03 5.38 -1.21
CA HIS A 80 15.04 5.01 -2.22
C HIS A 80 14.08 3.93 -1.70
N ALA A 81 14.59 2.87 -1.08
CA ALA A 81 13.77 1.80 -0.51
C ALA A 81 12.81 2.32 0.58
N ILE A 82 13.30 3.20 1.47
CA ILE A 82 12.49 3.84 2.51
C ILE A 82 11.42 4.74 1.88
N HIS A 83 11.75 5.54 0.87
CA HIS A 83 10.77 6.37 0.16
C HIS A 83 9.68 5.53 -0.51
N ALA A 84 10.05 4.45 -1.19
CA ALA A 84 9.10 3.52 -1.79
C ALA A 84 8.19 2.89 -0.74
N PHE A 85 8.74 2.47 0.41
CA PHE A 85 7.97 1.94 1.53
C PHE A 85 6.96 2.96 2.07
N VAL A 86 7.41 4.19 2.36
CA VAL A 86 6.53 5.25 2.89
C VAL A 86 5.41 5.58 1.90
N PHE A 87 5.73 5.68 0.61
CA PHE A 87 4.73 5.91 -0.44
C PHE A 87 3.67 4.80 -0.47
N ASN A 88 4.09 3.53 -0.49
CA ASN A 88 3.16 2.39 -0.54
C ASN A 88 2.32 2.24 0.74
N ILE A 89 2.88 2.49 1.93
CA ILE A 89 2.10 2.48 3.17
C ILE A 89 1.05 3.60 3.20
N ARG A 90 1.35 4.77 2.62
CA ARG A 90 0.37 5.84 2.46
C ARG A 90 -0.76 5.44 1.52
N LEU A 91 -0.43 4.83 0.37
CA LEU A 91 -1.44 4.29 -0.55
C LEU A 91 -2.34 3.26 0.14
N MET A 92 -1.75 2.32 0.89
CA MET A 92 -2.51 1.33 1.68
C MET A 92 -3.49 2.00 2.65
N ARG A 93 -3.04 3.02 3.40
CA ARG A 93 -3.92 3.76 4.34
C ARG A 93 -5.04 4.51 3.62
N GLN A 94 -4.75 5.05 2.43
CA GLN A 94 -5.75 5.70 1.59
C GLN A 94 -6.80 4.68 1.12
N SER A 95 -6.39 3.50 0.64
CA SER A 95 -7.30 2.42 0.25
C SER A 95 -8.19 1.97 1.42
N LEU A 96 -7.66 1.84 2.64
CA LEU A 96 -8.47 1.55 3.84
C LEU A 96 -9.47 2.67 4.16
N THR A 97 -9.05 3.92 4.05
CA THR A 97 -9.92 5.08 4.31
C THR A 97 -11.04 5.17 3.27
N GLN A 98 -10.72 4.89 2.00
CA GLN A 98 -11.68 4.86 0.91
C GLN A 98 -12.66 3.68 1.06
N SER A 99 -12.17 2.48 1.42
CA SER A 99 -13.00 1.31 1.72
C SER A 99 -14.09 1.63 2.75
N ASN A 100 -13.77 2.39 3.80
CA ASN A 100 -14.75 2.81 4.81
C ASN A 100 -15.80 3.81 4.31
N ARG A 101 -15.58 4.47 3.18
CA ARG A 101 -16.51 5.44 2.58
C ARG A 101 -17.40 4.84 1.50
N MET A 102 -17.10 3.62 1.03
CA MET A 102 -17.85 2.99 -0.06
C MET A 102 -19.23 2.55 0.39
N TYR A 103 -20.21 2.74 -0.50
CA TYR A 103 -21.60 2.36 -0.28
C TYR A 103 -21.85 0.88 -0.57
N TYR A 104 -21.20 0.32 -1.61
CA TYR A 104 -21.43 -1.05 -2.04
C TYR A 104 -20.51 -2.05 -1.31
N PRO A 105 -21.05 -3.16 -0.74
CA PRO A 105 -20.28 -4.10 0.07
C PRO A 105 -19.09 -4.75 -0.65
N TYR A 106 -19.29 -5.33 -1.83
CA TYR A 106 -18.23 -6.00 -2.57
C TYR A 106 -17.13 -5.05 -3.04
N GLN A 107 -17.48 -3.79 -3.30
CA GLN A 107 -16.52 -2.75 -3.61
C GLN A 107 -15.66 -2.40 -2.39
N LYS A 108 -16.30 -2.27 -1.22
CA LYS A 108 -15.62 -2.06 0.06
C LYS A 108 -14.64 -3.19 0.37
N GLU A 109 -15.07 -4.44 0.20
CA GLU A 109 -14.25 -5.63 0.40
C GLU A 109 -13.07 -5.69 -0.57
N ARG A 110 -13.27 -5.36 -1.86
CA ARG A 110 -12.19 -5.31 -2.86
C ARG A 110 -11.10 -4.29 -2.52
N LEU A 111 -11.49 -3.11 -2.02
CA LEU A 111 -10.55 -2.07 -1.59
C LEU A 111 -9.81 -2.45 -0.31
N PHE A 112 -10.48 -3.16 0.60
CA PHE A 112 -9.83 -3.70 1.78
C PHE A 112 -8.78 -4.76 1.36
N LEU A 113 -9.14 -5.68 0.46
CA LEU A 113 -8.22 -6.67 -0.08
C LEU A 113 -7.01 -6.03 -0.78
N GLU A 114 -7.23 -4.95 -1.54
CA GLU A 114 -6.15 -4.17 -2.15
C GLU A 114 -5.20 -3.56 -1.11
N ALA A 115 -5.76 -2.99 -0.04
CA ALA A 115 -4.94 -2.45 1.04
C ALA A 115 -4.07 -3.53 1.70
N VAL A 116 -4.63 -4.72 1.94
CA VAL A 116 -3.89 -5.87 2.48
C VAL A 116 -2.80 -6.33 1.51
N GLU A 117 -3.08 -6.39 0.21
CA GLU A 117 -2.09 -6.73 -0.82
C GLU A 117 -0.92 -5.75 -0.82
N ILE A 118 -1.21 -4.44 -0.83
CA ILE A 118 -0.19 -3.40 -0.78
C ILE A 118 0.63 -3.53 0.49
N TYR A 119 -0.01 -3.79 1.65
CA TYR A 119 0.67 -3.98 2.92
C TYR A 119 1.67 -5.15 2.86
N CYS A 120 1.23 -6.33 2.43
CA CYS A 120 2.08 -7.51 2.33
C CYS A 120 3.23 -7.29 1.35
N ARG A 121 2.94 -6.79 0.14
CA ARG A 121 3.96 -6.52 -0.89
C ARG A 121 4.99 -5.50 -0.42
N CYS A 122 4.55 -4.44 0.24
CA CYS A 122 5.41 -3.36 0.71
C CYS A 122 6.40 -3.83 1.78
N LEU A 123 5.95 -4.62 2.74
CA LEU A 123 6.83 -5.14 3.79
C LEU A 123 7.81 -6.19 3.28
N THR A 124 7.36 -7.10 2.41
CA THR A 124 8.26 -8.06 1.76
C THR A 124 9.32 -7.34 0.95
N ALA A 125 8.92 -6.38 0.10
CA ALA A 125 9.87 -5.60 -0.69
C ALA A 125 10.86 -4.85 0.18
N LEU A 126 10.43 -4.19 1.27
CA LEU A 126 11.35 -3.50 2.18
C LEU A 126 12.40 -4.45 2.76
N SER A 127 11.97 -5.65 3.17
CA SER A 127 12.86 -6.68 3.71
C SER A 127 13.87 -7.18 2.69
N ASP A 128 13.43 -7.39 1.45
CA ASP A 128 14.30 -7.80 0.35
C ASP A 128 15.38 -6.74 0.08
N HIS A 129 15.00 -5.46 0.03
CA HIS A 129 15.97 -4.36 -0.15
C HIS A 129 16.96 -4.28 1.03
N PHE A 130 16.51 -4.49 2.27
CA PHE A 130 17.39 -4.49 3.44
C PHE A 130 18.39 -5.65 3.40
N SER A 131 18.05 -6.78 2.76
CA SER A 131 18.96 -7.90 2.60
C SER A 131 20.10 -7.65 1.60
N GLU A 132 19.89 -6.74 0.65
CA GLU A 132 20.85 -6.40 -0.40
C GLU A 132 21.77 -5.24 -0.02
N ILE A 133 21.39 -4.46 1.00
CA ILE A 133 22.11 -3.28 1.46
C ILE A 133 22.95 -3.64 2.69
N ASP A 134 24.21 -3.24 2.69
CA ASP A 134 25.06 -3.34 3.87
C ASP A 134 24.62 -2.33 4.95
N LEU A 135 23.81 -2.77 5.91
CA LEU A 135 23.33 -1.96 7.04
C LEU A 135 24.34 -1.98 8.19
N GLN A 136 24.68 -0.80 8.73
CA GLN A 136 25.71 -0.66 9.77
C GLN A 136 25.13 -0.19 11.11
N SER A 137 24.04 0.57 11.06
CA SER A 137 23.40 1.13 12.24
C SER A 137 22.71 0.04 13.05
N GLN A 138 22.94 0.07 14.37
CA GLN A 138 22.31 -0.89 15.26
C GLN A 138 20.77 -0.81 15.17
N GLY A 139 20.22 0.39 14.95
CA GLY A 139 18.78 0.62 14.84
C GLY A 139 18.15 -0.06 13.63
N LEU A 140 18.72 0.09 12.44
CA LEU A 140 18.20 -0.56 11.24
C LEU A 140 18.43 -2.07 11.26
N LEU A 141 19.55 -2.54 11.79
CA LEU A 141 19.78 -3.98 11.98
C LEU A 141 18.73 -4.61 12.90
N THR A 142 18.45 -3.96 14.04
CA THR A 142 17.42 -4.46 14.98
C THR A 142 16.02 -4.40 14.36
N PHE A 143 15.72 -3.34 13.60
CA PHE A 143 14.46 -3.22 12.88
C PHE A 143 14.32 -4.29 11.79
N TYR A 144 15.40 -4.59 11.07
CA TYR A 144 15.44 -5.62 10.05
C TYR A 144 15.22 -7.02 10.64
N ASP A 145 15.89 -7.33 11.76
CA ASP A 145 15.67 -8.59 12.49
C ASP A 145 14.21 -8.75 12.94
N TYR A 146 13.60 -7.66 13.43
CA TYR A 146 12.19 -7.64 13.79
C TYR A 146 11.29 -7.85 12.57
N LEU A 147 11.58 -7.17 11.46
CA LEU A 147 10.83 -7.31 10.22
C LEU A 147 10.89 -8.74 9.70
N GLN A 148 12.06 -9.36 9.68
CA GLN A 148 12.24 -10.75 9.28
C GLN A 148 11.46 -11.72 10.18
N GLN A 149 11.48 -11.52 11.50
CA GLN A 149 10.67 -12.31 12.44
C GLN A 149 9.16 -12.14 12.20
N TYR A 150 8.71 -10.91 11.94
CA TYR A 150 7.30 -10.63 11.63
C TYR A 150 6.88 -11.27 10.31
N LEU A 151 7.69 -11.14 9.25
CA LEU A 151 7.42 -11.73 7.94
C LEU A 151 7.44 -13.27 7.96
N GLY A 152 8.27 -13.87 8.83
CA GLY A 152 8.30 -15.31 9.05
C GLY A 152 7.20 -15.87 9.95
N SER A 153 6.36 -15.01 10.54
CA SER A 153 5.29 -15.45 11.44
C SER A 153 4.13 -16.12 10.70
N GLU A 154 3.43 -17.05 11.37
CA GLU A 154 2.24 -17.71 10.83
C GLU A 154 1.13 -16.72 10.47
N SER A 155 0.99 -15.64 11.25
CA SER A 155 -0.02 -14.62 11.00
C SER A 155 0.24 -13.85 9.71
N PHE A 156 1.48 -13.43 9.46
CA PHE A 156 1.82 -12.72 8.22
C PHE A 156 1.79 -13.64 7.00
N THR A 157 2.38 -14.84 7.10
CA THR A 157 2.42 -15.81 6.01
C THR A 157 1.02 -16.28 5.62
N GLY A 158 0.16 -16.55 6.60
CA GLY A 158 -1.25 -16.88 6.38
C GLY A 158 -2.03 -15.75 5.73
N LEU A 159 -1.84 -14.50 6.18
CA LEU A 159 -2.46 -13.32 5.57
C LEU A 159 -2.03 -13.16 4.10
N SER A 160 -0.73 -13.18 3.83
CA SER A 160 -0.18 -13.03 2.48
C SER A 160 -0.65 -14.13 1.53
N ALA A 161 -0.66 -15.39 1.98
CA ALA A 161 -1.14 -16.52 1.19
C ALA A 161 -2.64 -16.41 0.88
N LYS A 162 -3.48 -16.10 1.89
CA LYS A 162 -4.92 -15.93 1.70
C LYS A 162 -5.22 -14.78 0.75
N THR A 163 -4.53 -13.64 0.89
CA THR A 163 -4.70 -12.49 0.00
C THR A 163 -4.36 -12.83 -1.46
N LYS A 164 -3.24 -13.53 -1.71
CA LYS A 164 -2.88 -13.98 -3.06
C LYS A 164 -3.92 -14.93 -3.64
N GLN A 165 -4.36 -15.92 -2.87
CA GLN A 165 -5.38 -16.87 -3.29
C GLN A 165 -6.69 -16.17 -3.66
N LEU A 166 -7.14 -15.21 -2.86
CA LEU A 166 -8.36 -14.44 -3.14
C LEU A 166 -8.24 -13.62 -4.43
N ILE A 167 -7.09 -12.96 -4.65
CA ILE A 167 -6.84 -12.19 -5.88
C ILE A 167 -6.83 -13.12 -7.09
N GLU A 168 -6.17 -14.27 -7.00
CA GLU A 168 -6.15 -15.29 -8.06
C GLU A 168 -7.56 -15.80 -8.37
N ASN A 169 -8.33 -16.18 -7.34
CA ASN A 169 -9.71 -16.64 -7.48
C ASN A 169 -10.60 -15.58 -8.13
N LEU A 170 -10.51 -14.32 -7.69
CA LEU A 170 -11.27 -13.21 -8.27
C LEU A 170 -10.85 -12.92 -9.73
N SER A 171 -9.55 -13.02 -10.04
CA SER A 171 -9.03 -12.82 -11.41
C SER A 171 -9.44 -13.92 -12.38
N ALA A 172 -9.72 -15.13 -11.87
CA ALA A 172 -10.16 -16.26 -12.65
C ALA A 172 -11.66 -16.20 -13.02
N ILE A 173 -12.44 -15.32 -12.37
CA ILE A 173 -13.87 -15.15 -12.64
C ILE A 173 -14.05 -14.66 -14.07
N LYS A 174 -14.81 -15.44 -14.85
CA LYS A 174 -15.29 -15.06 -16.17
C LYS A 174 -16.80 -15.01 -16.17
N TYR A 175 -17.38 -13.98 -16.75
CA TYR A 175 -18.83 -13.84 -16.87
C TYR A 175 -19.19 -13.12 -18.17
N ALA A 176 -20.39 -13.41 -18.66
CA ALA A 176 -20.98 -12.70 -19.79
C ALA A 176 -22.13 -11.82 -19.28
N VAL A 177 -22.20 -10.59 -19.81
CA VAL A 177 -23.30 -9.67 -19.53
C VAL A 177 -24.22 -9.65 -20.75
N LEU A 178 -25.45 -10.12 -20.56
CA LEU A 178 -26.50 -10.08 -21.57
C LEU A 178 -27.37 -8.84 -21.33
N ILE A 179 -27.35 -7.92 -22.30
CA ILE A 179 -28.17 -6.71 -22.29
C ILE A 179 -29.32 -6.90 -23.27
N ARG A 180 -30.57 -6.84 -22.78
CA ARG A 180 -31.79 -6.90 -23.61
C ARG A 180 -32.69 -5.73 -23.25
N GLY A 181 -32.66 -4.67 -24.07
CA GLY A 181 -33.33 -3.41 -23.75
C GLY A 181 -32.80 -2.88 -22.41
N ASP A 182 -33.71 -2.67 -21.46
CA ASP A 182 -33.39 -2.17 -20.12
C ASP A 182 -33.05 -3.30 -19.11
N CYS A 183 -33.02 -4.57 -19.54
CA CYS A 183 -32.69 -5.70 -18.68
C CYS A 183 -31.23 -6.11 -18.82
N VAL A 184 -30.53 -6.15 -17.67
CA VAL A 184 -29.17 -6.68 -17.56
C VAL A 184 -29.18 -8.02 -16.82
N SER A 185 -28.67 -9.05 -17.48
CA SER A 185 -28.50 -10.40 -16.93
C SER A 185 -27.02 -10.79 -16.98
N VAL A 186 -26.58 -11.55 -15.99
CA VAL A 186 -25.22 -12.09 -15.95
C VAL A 186 -25.32 -13.61 -15.99
N CYS A 187 -24.49 -14.25 -16.81
CA CYS A 187 -24.41 -15.70 -16.92
C CYS A 187 -22.96 -16.15 -17.03
N TYR A 188 -22.74 -17.46 -16.88
CA TYR A 188 -21.47 -18.08 -17.25
C TYR A 188 -21.13 -17.78 -18.71
N PRO A 189 -19.84 -17.64 -19.05
CA PRO A 189 -19.42 -17.51 -20.44
C PRO A 189 -19.94 -18.72 -21.22
N GLY A 190 -20.69 -18.46 -22.29
CA GLY A 190 -21.12 -19.53 -23.19
C GLY A 190 -19.95 -20.03 -24.06
N PRO A 191 -20.16 -21.09 -24.85
CA PRO A 191 -19.24 -21.52 -25.92
C PRO A 191 -19.33 -20.56 -27.11
N GLU A 192 -19.31 -19.25 -26.86
CA GLU A 192 -19.31 -18.25 -27.90
C GLU A 192 -17.94 -18.28 -28.57
N THR A 193 -17.93 -18.63 -29.86
CA THR A 193 -16.72 -18.63 -30.66
C THR A 193 -16.17 -17.20 -30.71
N ASP A 194 -14.90 -17.02 -30.35
CA ASP A 194 -14.23 -15.75 -30.54
C ASP A 194 -14.03 -15.51 -32.03
N TYR A 195 -15.00 -14.85 -32.66
CA TYR A 195 -14.96 -14.50 -34.07
C TYR A 195 -13.89 -13.43 -34.37
N SER A 196 -13.23 -12.86 -33.36
CA SER A 196 -12.20 -11.84 -33.56
C SER A 196 -11.07 -12.38 -34.46
N ALA A 197 -10.67 -13.64 -34.28
CA ALA A 197 -9.66 -14.29 -35.13
C ALA A 197 -10.14 -14.47 -36.58
N GLU A 198 -11.39 -14.89 -36.80
CA GLU A 198 -11.96 -15.04 -38.16
C GLU A 198 -12.15 -13.68 -38.86
N VAL A 199 -12.57 -12.66 -38.12
CA VAL A 199 -12.70 -11.28 -38.62
C VAL A 199 -11.32 -10.75 -38.96
N GLU A 200 -10.34 -10.85 -38.07
CA GLU A 200 -8.95 -10.43 -38.34
C GLU A 200 -8.38 -11.12 -39.59
N GLN A 201 -8.57 -12.43 -39.71
CA GLN A 201 -8.11 -13.20 -40.88
C GLN A 201 -8.81 -12.73 -42.17
N THR A 202 -10.12 -12.48 -42.12
CA THR A 202 -10.89 -12.00 -43.28
C THR A 202 -10.43 -10.62 -43.75
N PHE A 203 -10.09 -9.73 -42.81
CA PHE A 203 -9.66 -8.36 -43.09
C PHE A 203 -8.13 -8.19 -43.21
N GLN A 204 -7.34 -9.24 -43.02
CA GLN A 204 -5.88 -9.22 -43.10
C GLN A 204 -5.38 -8.65 -44.44
N LYS A 205 -6.07 -8.98 -45.55
CA LYS A 205 -5.78 -8.48 -46.90
C LYS A 205 -5.99 -6.97 -47.10
N PHE A 206 -6.66 -6.30 -46.16
CA PHE A 206 -6.91 -4.86 -46.20
C PHE A 206 -6.05 -4.08 -45.18
N ARG A 207 -5.14 -4.74 -44.47
CA ARG A 207 -4.28 -4.11 -43.45
C ARG A 207 -3.10 -3.40 -44.14
N GLN A 208 -3.24 -2.08 -44.35
CA GLN A 208 -2.27 -1.27 -45.12
C GLN A 208 -1.15 -0.62 -44.29
N ALA A 209 -1.29 -0.53 -42.95
CA ALA A 209 -0.26 0.00 -42.02
C ALA A 209 -0.61 -0.34 -40.55
N ALA A 210 0.26 0.04 -39.59
CA ALA A 210 -0.04 -0.03 -38.17
C ALA A 210 -1.30 0.80 -37.84
N VAL A 211 -2.34 0.13 -37.35
CA VAL A 211 -3.67 0.70 -37.10
C VAL A 211 -3.65 1.48 -35.78
N LYS A 212 -4.32 2.64 -35.75
CA LYS A 212 -4.56 3.38 -34.51
C LYS A 212 -5.35 2.50 -33.54
N ASP A 213 -4.86 2.39 -32.31
CA ASP A 213 -5.59 1.69 -31.25
C ASP A 213 -6.81 2.53 -30.86
N TYR A 214 -8.00 1.96 -31.05
CA TYR A 214 -9.28 2.58 -30.67
C TYR A 214 -9.80 2.03 -29.33
N ARG A 215 -9.01 1.23 -28.62
CA ARG A 215 -9.37 0.79 -27.27
C ARG A 215 -9.53 2.01 -26.37
N ILE A 216 -10.74 2.19 -25.87
CA ILE A 216 -11.05 3.21 -24.89
C ILE A 216 -10.43 2.73 -23.58
N ILE A 217 -9.46 3.48 -23.07
CA ILE A 217 -8.99 3.31 -21.70
C ILE A 217 -10.08 3.93 -20.82
N TYR A 218 -10.86 3.07 -20.17
CA TYR A 218 -11.80 3.55 -19.17
C TYR A 218 -10.99 4.07 -17.98
N PRO A 219 -11.25 5.29 -17.50
CA PRO A 219 -10.63 5.75 -16.27
C PRO A 219 -11.07 4.80 -15.15
N GLU A 220 -10.10 4.36 -14.34
CA GLU A 220 -10.35 3.64 -13.10
C GLU A 220 -10.99 4.59 -12.09
N ASN A 221 -12.26 4.94 -12.32
CA ASN A 221 -13.06 5.67 -11.36
C ASN A 221 -13.45 4.69 -10.27
N LEU A 222 -13.10 5.05 -9.04
CA LEU A 222 -13.51 4.36 -7.83
C LEU A 222 -15.02 4.43 -7.58
N ASP A 223 -15.77 5.27 -8.30
CA ASP A 223 -17.22 5.35 -8.15
C ASP A 223 -17.91 4.36 -9.08
N MET A 224 -18.79 3.55 -8.50
CA MET A 224 -19.59 2.55 -9.20
C MET A 224 -21.01 3.05 -9.39
N ASN A 225 -21.55 2.94 -10.61
CA ASN A 225 -22.94 3.26 -10.87
C ASN A 225 -23.87 2.10 -10.47
N HIS A 226 -25.17 2.37 -10.38
CA HIS A 226 -26.18 1.39 -9.97
C HIS A 226 -26.29 0.16 -10.90
N ILE A 227 -25.91 0.27 -12.18
CA ILE A 227 -25.90 -0.86 -13.12
C ILE A 227 -24.68 -1.74 -12.87
N GLU A 228 -23.50 -1.15 -12.72
CA GLU A 228 -22.26 -1.86 -12.36
C GLU A 228 -22.42 -2.61 -11.04
N ALA A 229 -23.05 -1.97 -10.04
CA ALA A 229 -23.36 -2.62 -8.76
C ALA A 229 -24.30 -3.82 -8.93
N GLN A 230 -25.35 -3.70 -9.76
CA GLN A 230 -26.26 -4.82 -10.04
C GLN A 230 -25.57 -5.97 -10.80
N ILE A 231 -24.66 -5.64 -11.72
CA ILE A 231 -23.84 -6.66 -12.40
C ILE A 231 -22.99 -7.38 -11.36
N LEU A 232 -22.29 -6.65 -10.49
CA LEU A 232 -21.45 -7.22 -9.45
C LEU A 232 -22.23 -8.13 -8.48
N GLU A 233 -23.42 -7.71 -8.05
CA GLU A 233 -24.31 -8.55 -7.23
C GLU A 233 -24.73 -9.85 -7.95
N LYS A 234 -24.98 -9.78 -9.26
CA LYS A 234 -25.33 -10.97 -10.05
C LYS A 234 -24.11 -11.87 -10.26
N VAL A 235 -22.92 -11.31 -10.44
CA VAL A 235 -21.65 -12.07 -10.49
C VAL A 235 -21.40 -12.77 -9.15
N ALA A 236 -21.62 -12.08 -8.02
CA ALA A 236 -21.48 -12.67 -6.70
C ALA A 236 -22.45 -13.84 -6.46
N LYS A 237 -23.67 -13.77 -7.02
CA LYS A 237 -24.63 -14.89 -7.01
C LYS A 237 -24.24 -16.05 -7.92
N LEU A 238 -23.48 -15.80 -8.99
CA LEU A 238 -22.96 -16.85 -9.86
C LEU A 238 -21.77 -17.59 -9.21
N TYR A 239 -20.94 -16.88 -8.44
CA TYR A 239 -19.74 -17.42 -7.80
C TYR A 239 -19.78 -17.29 -6.25
N PRO A 240 -20.78 -17.87 -5.57
CA PRO A 240 -20.99 -17.64 -4.15
C PRO A 240 -19.82 -18.10 -3.27
N GLU A 241 -19.12 -19.17 -3.69
CA GLU A 241 -17.96 -19.69 -2.96
C GLU A 241 -16.80 -18.69 -2.94
N ILE A 242 -16.49 -18.06 -4.08
CA ILE A 242 -15.37 -17.11 -4.19
C ILE A 242 -15.66 -15.83 -3.39
N PHE A 243 -16.87 -15.28 -3.52
CA PHE A 243 -17.24 -14.07 -2.78
C PHE A 243 -17.44 -14.32 -1.28
N GLY A 244 -17.80 -15.54 -0.87
CA GLY A 244 -17.90 -15.92 0.54
C GLY A 244 -16.56 -15.98 1.28
N GLU A 245 -15.44 -16.14 0.58
CA GLU A 245 -14.09 -16.11 1.18
C GLU A 245 -13.55 -14.70 1.42
N VAL A 246 -14.16 -13.71 0.76
CA VAL A 246 -13.74 -12.30 0.72
C VAL A 246 -14.46 -11.46 1.80
N SER A 247 -15.70 -11.84 2.16
CA SER A 247 -16.50 -11.25 3.25
C SER A 247 -16.03 -11.65 4.65
#